data_AF-A0A165IWX6-F1
#
_entry.id   AF-A0A165IWX6-F1
#
_cell.length_a   1.000
_cell.length_b   1.000
_cell.length_c   1.000
_cell.angle_alpha   90.00
_cell.angle_beta   90.00
_cell.angle_gamma   90.00
#
_symmetry.space_group_name_H-M   'P 1'
#
loop_
_entity.id
_entity.type
_entity.pdbx_description
1 polymer ?
#
loop_
_entity_poly.entity_id
_entity_poly.type
_entity_poly.pdbx_seq_one_letter_code
_entity_poly.pdbx_strand_id
1 'polypeptide(L)'
;MESSASVDFLSQTVALLINMSKDVRSLTPVSIGHMWSIVATALKPAPQHTSKPDLFFAITTLITTLVRSRRALIVNSLPLLAEAIVGLLLTLRTSRPHLGSSQSRIITSTHPSWVAVEAPLGKKHAEELARLMSVITVKTPEQGYQRTTQSKLESLAKPFSRHAPYVLQAYINMITDPFGEVASETRRSLQPGVFALCSMVGDEDRDALMASLPRSTSKALFRALWQEYDKQRYVGKG
;
A
#
# COMPACT_ATOMS: atom_id res chain seq x y z
N MET A 1 12.33 -24.84 -10.56
CA MET A 1 11.22 -24.79 -11.53
C MET A 1 9.86 -24.57 -10.87
N GLU A 2 9.59 -25.13 -9.68
CA GLU A 2 8.29 -24.98 -8.98
C GLU A 2 7.89 -23.54 -8.64
N SER A 3 8.85 -22.67 -8.29
CA SER A 3 8.56 -21.27 -7.94
C SER A 3 7.99 -20.45 -9.11
N SER A 4 8.44 -20.68 -10.35
CA SER A 4 7.92 -19.94 -11.51
C SER A 4 6.46 -20.30 -11.82
N ALA A 5 6.13 -21.60 -11.81
CA ALA A 5 4.77 -22.06 -12.08
C ALA A 5 3.77 -21.55 -11.03
N SER A 6 4.20 -21.49 -9.76
CA SER A 6 3.40 -20.93 -8.67
C SER A 6 3.11 -19.43 -8.87
N VAL A 7 4.10 -18.65 -9.29
CA VAL A 7 3.94 -17.21 -9.55
C VAL A 7 3.07 -16.95 -10.79
N ASP A 8 3.18 -17.78 -11.82
CA ASP A 8 2.30 -17.70 -13.00
C ASP A 8 0.85 -18.01 -12.66
N PHE A 9 0.60 -19.03 -11.84
CA PHE A 9 -0.73 -19.34 -11.32
C PHE A 9 -1.29 -18.18 -10.48
N LEU A 10 -0.47 -17.57 -9.63
CA LEU A 10 -0.86 -16.39 -8.86
C LEU A 10 -1.26 -15.22 -9.76
N SER A 11 -0.48 -14.95 -10.82
CA SER A 11 -0.78 -13.90 -11.79
C SER A 11 -2.12 -14.11 -12.49
N GLN A 12 -2.39 -15.33 -12.96
CA GLN A 12 -3.67 -15.70 -13.57
C GLN A 12 -4.83 -15.55 -12.57
N THR A 13 -4.61 -15.98 -11.32
CA THR A 13 -5.60 -15.87 -10.26
C THR A 13 -5.95 -14.41 -9.99
N VAL A 14 -4.96 -13.54 -9.80
CA VAL A 14 -5.19 -12.09 -9.56
C VAL A 14 -5.91 -11.45 -10.75
N ALA A 15 -5.56 -11.79 -11.98
CA ALA A 15 -6.24 -11.29 -13.18
C ALA A 15 -7.73 -11.70 -13.22
N LEU A 16 -8.04 -12.95 -12.86
CA LEU A 16 -9.41 -13.43 -12.75
C LEU A 16 -10.19 -12.67 -11.65
N LEU A 17 -9.57 -12.46 -10.49
CA LEU A 17 -10.19 -11.69 -9.39
C LEU A 17 -10.46 -10.24 -9.77
N ILE A 18 -9.59 -9.60 -10.55
CA ILE A 18 -9.84 -8.23 -11.06
C ILE A 18 -11.13 -8.23 -11.88
N ASN A 19 -11.32 -9.20 -12.77
CA ASN A 19 -12.53 -9.28 -13.58
C ASN A 19 -13.78 -9.56 -12.72
N MET A 20 -13.69 -10.45 -11.73
CA MET A 20 -14.78 -10.66 -10.76
C MET A 20 -15.10 -9.37 -9.97
N SER A 21 -14.07 -8.62 -9.56
CA SER A 21 -14.24 -7.40 -8.76
C SER A 21 -14.93 -6.25 -9.50
N LYS A 22 -14.97 -6.32 -10.84
CA LYS A 22 -15.72 -5.36 -11.68
C LYS A 22 -17.22 -5.66 -11.70
N ASP A 23 -17.62 -6.92 -11.56
CA ASP A 23 -19.04 -7.25 -11.41
C ASP A 23 -19.47 -7.06 -9.97
N VAL A 24 -20.02 -5.87 -9.71
CA VAL A 24 -20.55 -5.45 -8.41
C VAL A 24 -21.43 -6.54 -7.81
N ARG A 25 -22.29 -7.22 -8.59
CA ARG A 25 -23.27 -8.20 -8.08
C ARG A 25 -22.63 -9.48 -7.55
N SER A 26 -21.42 -9.82 -8.01
CA SER A 26 -20.71 -11.04 -7.63
C SER A 26 -19.93 -10.93 -6.31
N LEU A 27 -19.75 -9.71 -5.79
CA LEU A 27 -18.95 -9.45 -4.60
C LEU A 27 -19.76 -9.65 -3.31
N THR A 28 -19.44 -10.74 -2.60
CA THR A 28 -19.93 -11.05 -1.25
C THR A 28 -18.83 -10.82 -0.21
N PRO A 29 -19.16 -10.73 1.10
CA PRO A 29 -18.14 -10.71 2.15
C PRO A 29 -17.16 -11.88 2.07
N VAL A 30 -17.67 -13.07 1.73
CA VAL A 30 -16.86 -14.29 1.55
C VAL A 30 -15.90 -14.14 0.38
N SER A 31 -16.37 -13.64 -0.77
CA SER A 31 -15.53 -13.38 -1.94
C SER A 31 -14.38 -12.42 -1.61
N ILE A 32 -14.65 -11.37 -0.81
CA ILE A 32 -13.64 -10.40 -0.38
C ILE A 32 -12.62 -11.03 0.56
N GLY A 33 -13.06 -11.88 1.49
CA GLY A 33 -12.14 -12.65 2.34
C GLY A 33 -11.15 -13.49 1.52
N HIS A 34 -11.62 -14.18 0.48
CA HIS A 34 -10.75 -14.93 -0.44
C HIS A 34 -9.81 -14.03 -1.23
N MET A 35 -10.29 -12.89 -1.74
CA MET A 35 -9.44 -11.92 -2.42
C MET A 35 -8.32 -11.40 -1.52
N TRP A 36 -8.63 -11.10 -0.26
CA TRP A 36 -7.61 -10.69 0.71
C TRP A 36 -6.63 -11.80 1.04
N SER A 37 -7.09 -13.04 1.18
CA SER A 37 -6.20 -14.20 1.38
C SER A 37 -5.20 -14.36 0.23
N ILE A 38 -5.66 -14.15 -1.00
CA ILE A 38 -4.80 -14.22 -2.19
C ILE A 38 -3.82 -13.05 -2.24
N VAL A 39 -4.26 -11.82 -1.90
CA VAL A 39 -3.36 -10.65 -1.79
C VAL A 39 -2.33 -10.86 -0.68
N ALA A 40 -2.72 -11.36 0.49
CA ALA A 40 -1.81 -11.66 1.60
C ALA A 40 -0.79 -12.74 1.21
N THR A 41 -1.24 -13.78 0.49
CA THR A 41 -0.35 -14.82 -0.05
C THR A 41 0.61 -14.23 -1.09
N ALA A 42 0.13 -13.35 -1.96
CA ALA A 42 0.95 -12.67 -2.96
C ALA A 42 2.02 -11.77 -2.34
N LEU A 43 1.73 -11.15 -1.20
CA LEU A 43 2.66 -10.24 -0.51
C LEU A 43 3.50 -10.93 0.56
N LYS A 44 3.32 -12.23 0.77
CA LYS A 44 4.06 -12.99 1.78
C LYS A 44 5.54 -13.08 1.39
N PRO A 45 6.46 -12.88 2.35
CA PRO A 45 7.88 -13.08 2.11
C PRO A 45 8.21 -14.50 1.62
N ALA A 46 9.13 -14.61 0.68
CA ALA A 46 9.55 -15.88 0.10
C ALA A 46 11.08 -15.99 0.00
N PRO A 47 11.65 -17.21 0.10
CA PRO A 47 13.09 -17.42 -0.01
C PRO A 47 13.61 -17.42 -1.45
N GLN A 48 12.71 -17.59 -2.42
CA GLN A 48 13.02 -17.65 -3.85
C GLN A 48 12.31 -16.51 -4.56
N HIS A 49 13.03 -15.83 -5.45
CA HIS A 49 12.53 -14.66 -6.15
C HIS A 49 12.56 -14.88 -7.66
N THR A 50 11.50 -14.42 -8.31
CA THR A 50 11.30 -14.36 -9.75
C THR A 50 10.98 -12.91 -10.10
N SER A 51 11.26 -12.47 -11.33
CA SER A 51 10.96 -11.10 -11.74
C SER A 51 9.62 -11.06 -12.48
N LYS A 52 8.55 -10.63 -11.80
CA LYS A 52 7.20 -10.45 -12.38
C LYS A 52 6.60 -9.12 -11.91
N PRO A 53 7.15 -7.96 -12.36
CA PRO A 53 6.70 -6.64 -11.91
C PRO A 53 5.22 -6.35 -12.23
N ASP A 54 4.65 -6.99 -13.26
CA ASP A 54 3.23 -6.86 -13.61
C ASP A 54 2.27 -7.30 -12.49
N LEU A 55 2.71 -8.21 -11.62
CA LEU A 55 1.94 -8.61 -10.44
C LEU A 55 1.70 -7.44 -9.48
N PHE A 56 2.64 -6.50 -9.38
CA PHE A 56 2.45 -5.28 -8.59
C PHE A 56 1.25 -4.48 -9.10
N PHE A 57 1.19 -4.25 -10.41
CA PHE A 57 0.09 -3.52 -11.05
C PHE A 57 -1.23 -4.27 -10.94
N ALA A 58 -1.22 -5.60 -11.07
CA ALA A 58 -2.40 -6.42 -10.91
C ALA A 58 -2.96 -6.35 -9.46
N ILE A 59 -2.09 -6.48 -8.46
CA ILE A 59 -2.48 -6.40 -7.04
C ILE A 59 -3.01 -5.00 -6.71
N THR A 60 -2.30 -3.94 -7.10
CA THR A 60 -2.74 -2.55 -6.87
C THR A 60 -4.05 -2.22 -7.59
N THR A 61 -4.26 -2.76 -8.80
CA THR A 61 -5.52 -2.63 -9.55
C THR A 61 -6.66 -3.35 -8.85
N LEU A 62 -6.44 -4.58 -8.37
CA LEU A 62 -7.44 -5.33 -7.60
C LEU A 62 -7.85 -4.55 -6.35
N ILE A 63 -6.89 -4.11 -5.53
CA ILE A 63 -7.15 -3.35 -4.30
C ILE A 63 -7.84 -2.02 -4.63
N THR A 64 -7.39 -1.30 -5.65
CA THR A 64 -8.05 -0.06 -6.10
C THR A 64 -9.51 -0.32 -6.45
N THR A 65 -9.78 -1.40 -7.20
CA THR A 65 -11.13 -1.75 -7.63
C THR A 65 -12.01 -2.06 -6.42
N LEU A 66 -11.49 -2.84 -5.46
CA LEU A 66 -12.18 -3.15 -4.20
C LEU A 66 -12.52 -1.91 -3.38
N VAL A 67 -11.54 -1.00 -3.21
CA VAL A 67 -11.73 0.28 -2.50
C VAL A 67 -12.80 1.15 -3.17
N ARG A 68 -12.91 1.13 -4.50
CA ARG A 68 -13.88 1.95 -5.24
C ARG A 68 -15.28 1.33 -5.33
N SER A 69 -15.37 0.03 -5.57
CA SER A 69 -16.64 -0.64 -5.91
C SER A 69 -17.45 -1.07 -4.69
N ARG A 70 -16.80 -1.46 -3.58
CA ARG A 70 -17.48 -2.10 -2.44
C ARG A 70 -16.99 -1.62 -1.08
N ARG A 71 -16.92 -0.30 -0.88
CA ARG A 71 -16.50 0.29 0.40
C ARG A 71 -17.16 -0.30 1.64
N ALA A 72 -18.48 -0.48 1.61
CA ALA A 72 -19.22 -1.06 2.74
C ALA A 72 -18.67 -2.43 3.16
N LEU A 73 -18.17 -3.23 2.21
CA LEU A 73 -17.56 -4.52 2.50
C LEU A 73 -16.09 -4.39 2.94
N ILE A 74 -15.38 -3.36 2.45
CA ILE A 74 -13.99 -3.07 2.83
C ILE A 74 -13.88 -2.48 4.24
N VAL A 75 -14.89 -1.78 4.74
CA VAL A 75 -14.90 -1.21 6.11
C VAL A 75 -14.64 -2.29 7.18
N ASN A 76 -15.11 -3.52 6.97
CA ASN A 76 -14.89 -4.63 7.90
C ASN A 76 -13.51 -5.31 7.73
N SER A 77 -12.72 -4.90 6.74
CA SER A 77 -11.41 -5.48 6.40
C SER A 77 -10.31 -4.42 6.21
N LEU A 78 -10.47 -3.24 6.81
CA LEU A 78 -9.48 -2.15 6.77
C LEU A 78 -8.08 -2.55 7.30
N PRO A 79 -7.95 -3.42 8.34
CA PRO A 79 -6.64 -3.93 8.73
C PRO A 79 -5.91 -4.64 7.58
N LEU A 80 -6.64 -5.46 6.81
CA LEU A 80 -6.08 -6.19 5.66
C LEU A 80 -5.68 -5.23 4.52
N LEU A 81 -6.46 -4.18 4.30
CA LEU A 81 -6.09 -3.11 3.37
C LEU A 81 -4.79 -2.41 3.81
N ALA A 82 -4.65 -2.08 5.09
CA ALA A 82 -3.45 -1.45 5.62
C ALA A 82 -2.22 -2.36 5.50
N GLU A 83 -2.35 -3.64 5.85
CA GLU A 83 -1.31 -4.65 5.66
C GLU A 83 -0.91 -4.80 4.19
N ALA A 84 -1.87 -4.82 3.27
CA ALA A 84 -1.58 -4.92 1.84
C ALA A 84 -0.80 -3.70 1.34
N ILE A 85 -1.17 -2.47 1.77
CA ILE A 85 -0.43 -1.26 1.42
C ILE A 85 0.98 -1.29 2.00
N VAL A 86 1.15 -1.76 3.24
CA VAL A 86 2.47 -1.93 3.87
C VAL A 86 3.31 -2.95 3.11
N GLY A 87 2.75 -4.11 2.76
CA GLY A 87 3.43 -5.12 1.96
C GLY A 87 3.90 -4.56 0.62
N LEU A 88 3.02 -3.84 -0.09
CA LEU A 88 3.37 -3.17 -1.35
C LEU A 88 4.45 -2.09 -1.17
N LEU A 89 4.38 -1.27 -0.12
CA LEU A 89 5.43 -0.29 0.21
C LEU A 89 6.79 -0.98 0.35
N LEU A 90 6.84 -2.07 1.13
CA LEU A 90 8.08 -2.79 1.39
C LEU A 90 8.67 -3.47 0.15
N THR A 91 7.89 -3.72 -0.91
CA THR A 91 8.44 -4.22 -2.18
C THR A 91 9.24 -3.18 -2.98
N LEU A 92 9.10 -1.89 -2.65
CA LEU A 92 9.79 -0.78 -3.32
C LEU A 92 11.22 -0.53 -2.78
N ARG A 93 11.63 -1.24 -1.72
CA ARG A 93 12.96 -1.11 -1.16
C ARG A 93 13.94 -2.04 -1.87
N THR A 94 15.19 -1.65 -1.84
CA THR A 94 16.32 -2.42 -2.38
C THR A 94 17.37 -2.60 -1.30
N SER A 95 18.24 -3.59 -1.44
CA SER A 95 19.40 -3.69 -0.56
C SER A 95 20.38 -2.58 -0.90
N ARG A 96 20.95 -1.92 0.11
CA ARG A 96 21.99 -0.90 -0.12
C ARG A 96 23.19 -1.49 -0.87
N PRO A 97 23.84 -0.71 -1.73
CA PRO A 97 25.09 -1.12 -2.35
C PRO A 97 26.16 -1.38 -1.28
N HIS A 98 27.05 -2.34 -1.54
CA HIS A 98 28.18 -2.72 -0.67
C HIS A 98 27.82 -3.44 0.65
N LEU A 99 26.60 -3.92 0.82
CA LEU A 99 26.27 -4.83 1.92
C LEU A 99 26.85 -6.24 1.67
N GLY A 100 27.26 -6.90 2.75
CA GLY A 100 27.63 -8.31 2.68
C GLY A 100 26.42 -9.21 2.42
N SER A 101 26.63 -10.39 1.83
CA SER A 101 25.55 -11.31 1.43
C SER A 101 24.54 -11.63 2.55
N SER A 102 25.01 -11.77 3.79
CA SER A 102 24.16 -11.97 4.97
C SER A 102 23.26 -10.77 5.26
N GLN A 103 23.78 -9.55 5.16
CA GLN A 103 23.02 -8.32 5.37
C GLN A 103 22.04 -8.06 4.23
N SER A 104 22.45 -8.31 2.98
CA SER A 104 21.54 -8.22 1.84
C SER A 104 20.36 -9.18 2.00
N ARG A 105 20.60 -10.38 2.54
CA ARG A 105 19.55 -11.38 2.80
C ARG A 105 18.48 -10.89 3.78
N ILE A 106 18.81 -9.99 4.71
CA ILE A 106 17.83 -9.40 5.64
C ILE A 106 16.73 -8.65 4.88
N ILE A 107 17.09 -7.94 3.81
CA ILE A 107 16.11 -7.25 2.96
C ILE A 107 15.47 -8.24 1.99
N THR A 108 16.25 -9.03 1.27
CA THR A 108 15.70 -9.87 0.19
C THR A 108 14.74 -10.93 0.72
N SER A 109 15.01 -11.52 1.89
CA SER A 109 14.11 -12.51 2.52
C SER A 109 12.75 -11.97 2.94
N THR A 110 12.56 -10.65 2.94
CA THR A 110 11.26 -10.02 3.23
C THR A 110 10.44 -9.76 1.97
N HIS A 111 11.03 -9.93 0.79
CA HIS A 111 10.34 -9.69 -0.47
C HIS A 111 9.45 -10.88 -0.86
N PRO A 112 8.33 -10.63 -1.55
CA PRO A 112 7.57 -11.68 -2.17
C PRO A 112 8.34 -12.45 -3.24
N SER A 113 7.82 -13.62 -3.60
CA SER A 113 8.44 -14.51 -4.59
C SER A 113 8.47 -13.94 -6.02
N TRP A 114 7.72 -12.88 -6.30
CA TRP A 114 7.63 -12.24 -7.62
C TRP A 114 8.42 -10.93 -7.74
N VAL A 115 9.13 -10.54 -6.67
CA VAL A 115 10.01 -9.36 -6.65
C VAL A 115 11.47 -9.83 -6.67
N ALA A 116 12.14 -9.63 -7.79
CA ALA A 116 13.57 -9.91 -7.93
C ALA A 116 14.44 -8.77 -7.37
N VAL A 117 15.62 -9.12 -6.86
CA VAL A 117 16.59 -8.16 -6.29
C VAL A 117 17.30 -7.41 -7.41
N GLU A 118 17.53 -8.12 -8.52
CA GLU A 118 18.24 -7.69 -9.71
C GLU A 118 17.39 -6.74 -10.59
N ALA A 119 16.06 -6.78 -10.41
CA ALA A 119 15.11 -5.97 -11.15
C ALA A 119 14.17 -5.24 -10.18
N PRO A 120 14.68 -4.24 -9.45
CA PRO A 120 13.92 -3.57 -8.40
C PRO A 120 12.76 -2.75 -8.98
N LEU A 121 11.69 -2.63 -8.19
CA LEU A 121 10.53 -1.84 -8.56
C LEU A 121 10.86 -0.34 -8.54
N GLY A 122 10.65 0.33 -9.68
CA GLY A 122 10.95 1.76 -9.83
C GLY A 122 9.75 2.70 -9.71
N LYS A 123 9.95 3.93 -10.23
CA LYS A 123 9.01 5.05 -10.25
C LYS A 123 7.55 4.68 -10.54
N LYS A 124 7.28 3.95 -11.64
CA LYS A 124 5.89 3.65 -12.07
C LYS A 124 5.09 2.87 -11.03
N HIS A 125 5.75 1.95 -10.32
CA HIS A 125 5.12 1.19 -9.23
C HIS A 125 4.82 2.09 -8.03
N ALA A 126 5.73 3.02 -7.74
CA ALA A 126 5.55 4.01 -6.69
C ALA A 126 4.39 4.97 -6.98
N GLU A 127 4.26 5.44 -8.22
CA GLU A 127 3.13 6.27 -8.68
C GLU A 127 1.80 5.54 -8.54
N GLU A 128 1.76 4.26 -8.92
CA GLU A 128 0.55 3.44 -8.82
C GLU A 128 0.14 3.21 -7.35
N LEU A 129 1.10 2.96 -6.47
CA LEU A 129 0.83 2.86 -5.03
C LEU A 129 0.39 4.18 -4.42
N ALA A 130 0.99 5.30 -4.85
CA ALA A 130 0.57 6.64 -4.43
C ALA A 130 -0.88 6.92 -4.85
N ARG A 131 -1.25 6.51 -6.07
CA ARG A 131 -2.61 6.60 -6.59
C ARG A 131 -3.56 5.76 -5.74
N LEU A 132 -3.21 4.51 -5.42
CA LEU A 132 -4.00 3.64 -4.55
C LEU A 132 -4.26 4.28 -3.17
N MET A 133 -3.20 4.78 -2.49
CA MET A 133 -3.34 5.46 -1.20
C MET A 133 -4.24 6.70 -1.30
N SER A 134 -4.13 7.45 -2.39
CA SER A 134 -4.98 8.62 -2.65
C SER A 134 -6.44 8.25 -2.91
N VAL A 135 -6.73 7.10 -3.52
CA VAL A 135 -8.11 6.63 -3.76
C VAL A 135 -8.90 6.45 -2.46
N ILE A 136 -8.23 6.20 -1.32
CA ILE A 136 -8.88 6.07 0.00
C ILE A 136 -9.63 7.36 0.38
N THR A 137 -9.09 8.53 0.01
CA THR A 137 -9.67 9.84 0.33
C THR A 137 -10.71 10.30 -0.68
N VAL A 138 -10.76 9.68 -1.86
CA VAL A 138 -11.71 10.03 -2.92
C VAL A 138 -13.13 9.70 -2.48
N LYS A 139 -14.04 10.66 -2.63
CA LYS A 139 -15.47 10.44 -2.44
C LYS A 139 -16.07 9.75 -3.67
N THR A 140 -16.90 8.74 -3.46
CA THR A 140 -17.58 7.97 -4.53
C THR A 140 -18.97 7.63 -4.04
N PRO A 141 -19.95 7.45 -4.94
CA PRO A 141 -21.29 7.04 -4.54
C PRO A 141 -21.27 5.61 -3.98
N GLU A 142 -22.11 5.34 -2.98
CA GLU A 142 -22.34 3.98 -2.53
C GLU A 142 -22.98 3.15 -3.67
N GLN A 143 -22.28 2.12 -4.12
CA GLN A 143 -22.82 1.12 -5.05
C GLN A 143 -23.50 0.01 -4.23
N GLY A 144 -24.77 0.23 -3.88
CA GLY A 144 -25.62 -0.69 -3.11
C GLY A 144 -26.96 -0.98 -3.79
N TYR A 145 -27.64 -2.07 -3.37
CA TYR A 145 -28.92 -2.52 -3.93
C TYR A 145 -30.08 -1.54 -3.71
N GLN A 146 -29.96 -0.64 -2.74
CA GLN A 146 -30.94 0.41 -2.50
C GLN A 146 -30.42 1.74 -3.03
N ARG A 147 -30.83 2.09 -4.26
CA ARG A 147 -30.80 3.49 -4.72
C ARG A 147 -31.83 4.26 -3.90
N THR A 148 -31.44 4.72 -2.73
CA THR A 148 -32.13 5.86 -2.13
C THR A 148 -31.86 7.08 -3.02
N THR A 149 -32.84 7.98 -3.12
CA THR A 149 -32.80 9.18 -3.99
C THR A 149 -31.70 10.19 -3.61
N GLN A 150 -30.93 9.92 -2.55
CA GLN A 150 -29.76 10.67 -2.13
C GLN A 150 -28.56 9.71 -1.92
N SER A 151 -27.82 9.42 -2.98
CA SER A 151 -26.54 8.70 -2.85
C SER A 151 -25.53 9.60 -2.15
N LYS A 152 -25.28 9.34 -0.86
CA LYS A 152 -24.30 10.08 -0.07
C LYS A 152 -22.90 9.74 -0.58
N LEU A 153 -22.16 10.76 -1.03
CA LEU A 153 -20.78 10.62 -1.44
C LEU A 153 -19.89 10.48 -0.20
N GLU A 154 -19.50 9.25 0.14
CA GLU A 154 -18.59 8.96 1.24
C GLU A 154 -17.18 8.64 0.73
N SER A 155 -16.19 8.59 1.62
CA SER A 155 -14.81 8.15 1.35
C SER A 155 -14.37 7.17 2.43
N LEU A 156 -13.32 6.38 2.20
CA LEU A 156 -12.75 5.52 3.25
C LEU A 156 -11.84 6.29 4.21
N ALA A 157 -11.63 7.61 4.02
CA ALA A 157 -10.69 8.37 4.83
C ALA A 157 -11.00 8.32 6.33
N LYS A 158 -12.26 8.57 6.71
CA LYS A 158 -12.69 8.53 8.12
C LYS A 158 -12.52 7.14 8.73
N PRO A 159 -13.05 6.05 8.16
CA PRO A 159 -12.87 4.73 8.76
C PRO A 159 -11.41 4.23 8.71
N PHE A 160 -10.62 4.65 7.71
CA PHE A 160 -9.20 4.29 7.60
C PHE A 160 -8.27 5.13 8.49
N SER A 161 -8.74 6.22 9.10
CA SER A 161 -7.93 7.14 9.94
C SER A 161 -7.11 6.42 11.00
N ARG A 162 -7.67 5.42 11.68
CA ARG A 162 -6.97 4.63 12.71
C ARG A 162 -5.87 3.71 12.16
N HIS A 163 -5.88 3.44 10.86
CA HIS A 163 -4.90 2.60 10.19
C HIS A 163 -3.83 3.40 9.45
N ALA A 164 -4.10 4.67 9.11
CA ALA A 164 -3.15 5.53 8.43
C ALA A 164 -1.81 5.72 9.18
N PRO A 165 -1.78 5.89 10.53
CA PRO A 165 -0.52 5.99 11.28
C PRO A 165 0.37 4.76 11.13
N TYR A 166 -0.23 3.56 11.07
CA TYR A 166 0.50 2.31 10.89
C TYR A 166 1.20 2.25 9.51
N VAL A 167 0.49 2.67 8.46
CA VAL A 167 1.07 2.74 7.11
C VAL A 167 2.17 3.81 7.03
N LEU A 168 1.97 4.98 7.65
CA LEU A 168 3.00 6.02 7.74
C LEU A 168 4.23 5.54 8.49
N GLN A 169 4.05 4.82 9.60
CA GLN A 169 5.15 4.24 10.37
C GLN A 169 5.97 3.28 9.51
N ALA A 170 5.31 2.40 8.75
CA ALA A 170 5.98 1.50 7.82
C ALA A 170 6.78 2.25 6.74
N TYR A 171 6.21 3.31 6.15
CA TYR A 171 6.91 4.18 5.20
C TYR A 171 8.17 4.83 5.81
N ILE A 172 8.06 5.39 7.02
CA ILE A 172 9.19 6.01 7.73
C ILE A 172 10.28 4.97 8.03
N ASN A 173 9.88 3.80 8.54
CA ASN A 173 10.80 2.72 8.86
C ASN A 173 11.50 2.18 7.62
N MET A 174 10.78 2.07 6.50
CA MET A 174 11.34 1.65 5.20
C MET A 174 12.42 2.63 4.72
N ILE A 175 12.19 3.94 4.80
CA ILE A 175 13.17 4.94 4.35
C ILE A 175 14.38 5.04 5.29
N THR A 176 14.15 4.81 6.58
CA THR A 176 15.19 4.87 7.62
C THR A 176 15.80 3.52 7.95
N ASP A 177 15.57 2.51 7.11
CA ASP A 177 16.16 1.19 7.22
C ASP A 177 17.68 1.27 6.97
N PRO A 178 18.53 0.79 7.89
CA PRO A 178 19.97 0.79 7.70
C PRO A 178 20.43 -0.18 6.60
N PHE A 179 19.65 -1.21 6.29
CA PHE A 179 20.00 -2.22 5.26
C PHE A 179 19.26 -1.98 3.94
N GLY A 180 18.14 -1.26 4.00
CA GLY A 180 17.32 -0.90 2.85
C GLY A 180 17.66 0.47 2.26
N GLU A 181 17.42 0.61 0.97
CA GLU A 181 17.42 1.87 0.25
C GLU A 181 16.16 2.00 -0.60
N VAL A 182 15.62 3.22 -0.67
CA VAL A 182 14.54 3.60 -1.58
C VAL A 182 15.03 4.77 -2.43
N ALA A 183 15.05 4.56 -3.75
CA ALA A 183 15.50 5.57 -4.71
C ALA A 183 14.77 6.92 -4.51
N SER A 184 15.47 8.03 -4.72
CA SER A 184 14.89 9.37 -4.52
C SER A 184 13.67 9.62 -5.40
N GLU A 185 13.69 9.15 -6.65
CA GLU A 185 12.56 9.26 -7.57
C GLU A 185 11.34 8.44 -7.09
N THR A 186 11.56 7.24 -6.56
CA THR A 186 10.51 6.41 -5.92
C THR A 186 9.90 7.13 -4.73
N ARG A 187 10.72 7.74 -3.85
CA ARG A 187 10.23 8.51 -2.69
C ARG A 187 9.38 9.71 -3.12
N ARG A 188 9.82 10.46 -4.13
CA ARG A 188 9.07 11.59 -4.69
C ARG A 188 7.74 11.14 -5.30
N SER A 189 7.74 10.01 -5.98
CA SER A 189 6.53 9.45 -6.61
C SER A 189 5.50 8.95 -5.60
N LEU A 190 5.94 8.48 -4.42
CA LEU A 190 5.06 8.10 -3.31
C LEU A 190 4.39 9.30 -2.62
N GLN A 191 4.98 10.50 -2.73
CA GLN A 191 4.63 11.67 -1.94
C GLN A 191 3.12 12.00 -1.95
N PRO A 192 2.42 12.03 -3.10
CA PRO A 192 0.99 12.34 -3.11
C PRO A 192 0.15 11.39 -2.25
N GLY A 193 0.46 10.09 -2.29
CA GLY A 193 -0.26 9.10 -1.50
C GLY A 193 0.13 9.13 -0.02
N VAL A 194 1.39 9.41 0.31
CA VAL A 194 1.81 9.63 1.70
C VAL A 194 1.09 10.86 2.28
N PHE A 195 0.88 11.90 1.49
CA PHE A 195 0.18 13.12 1.92
C PHE A 195 -1.31 12.87 2.11
N ALA A 196 -1.90 12.00 1.27
CA ALA A 196 -3.25 11.49 1.50
C ALA A 196 -3.34 10.77 2.86
N LEU A 197 -2.35 9.96 3.25
CA LEU A 197 -2.30 9.34 4.58
C LEU A 197 -2.20 10.39 5.69
N CYS A 198 -1.30 11.38 5.59
CA CYS A 198 -1.19 12.47 6.56
C CYS A 198 -2.53 13.19 6.77
N SER A 199 -3.31 13.40 5.71
CA SER A 199 -4.62 14.06 5.80
C SER A 199 -5.68 13.29 6.61
N MET A 200 -5.47 11.99 6.85
CA MET A 200 -6.37 11.14 7.63
C MET A 200 -5.95 11.01 9.10
N VAL A 201 -4.75 11.45 9.45
CA VAL A 201 -4.17 11.31 10.79
C VAL A 201 -4.50 12.55 11.63
N GLY A 202 -5.15 12.34 12.78
CA GLY A 202 -5.44 13.40 13.74
C GLY A 202 -4.22 13.79 14.58
N ASP A 203 -4.32 14.87 15.35
CA ASP A 203 -3.21 15.37 16.19
C ASP A 203 -2.77 14.34 17.24
N GLU A 204 -3.72 13.67 17.91
CA GLU A 204 -3.43 12.63 18.89
C GLU A 204 -2.64 11.46 18.27
N ASP A 205 -3.10 10.97 17.12
CA ASP A 205 -2.44 9.88 16.40
C ASP A 205 -1.07 10.29 15.85
N ARG A 206 -0.91 11.55 15.41
CA ARG A 206 0.39 12.12 14.99
C ARG A 206 1.39 12.10 16.13
N ASP A 207 0.97 12.55 17.31
CA ASP A 207 1.84 12.66 18.48
C ASP A 207 2.20 11.27 19.03
N ALA A 208 1.23 10.34 19.04
CA ALA A 208 1.46 8.93 19.35
C ALA A 208 2.45 8.29 18.36
N LEU A 209 2.28 8.54 17.05
CA LEU A 209 3.21 8.08 16.02
C LEU A 209 4.62 8.62 16.27
N MET A 210 4.76 9.93 16.52
CA MET A 210 6.06 10.56 16.82
C MET A 210 6.76 9.90 18.03
N ALA A 211 6.00 9.61 19.09
CA ALA A 211 6.51 8.96 20.30
C ALA A 211 6.95 7.51 20.03
N SER A 212 6.23 6.78 19.18
CA SER A 212 6.48 5.37 18.85
C SER A 212 7.73 5.13 17.99
N LEU A 213 8.22 6.15 17.26
CA LEU A 213 9.37 5.99 16.38
C LEU A 213 10.66 5.78 17.20
N PRO A 214 11.40 4.67 17.01
CA PRO A 214 12.52 4.33 17.90
C PRO A 214 13.78 5.17 17.62
N ARG A 215 14.02 5.56 16.37
CA ARG A 215 15.27 6.22 15.95
C ARG A 215 15.10 7.73 15.80
N SER A 216 16.14 8.47 16.14
CA SER A 216 16.21 9.93 15.91
C SER A 216 16.05 10.29 14.43
N THR A 217 16.60 9.48 13.52
CA THR A 217 16.46 9.64 12.07
C THR A 217 15.01 9.47 11.61
N SER A 218 14.30 8.47 12.14
CA SER A 218 12.87 8.25 11.86
C SER A 218 12.02 9.42 12.36
N LYS A 219 12.30 9.94 13.57
CA LYS A 219 11.63 11.14 14.10
C LYS A 219 11.91 12.38 13.25
N ALA A 220 13.16 12.59 12.84
CA ALA A 220 13.54 13.71 11.98
C ALA A 220 12.85 13.65 10.60
N LEU A 221 12.82 12.46 9.98
CA LEU A 221 12.10 12.25 8.73
C LEU A 221 10.61 12.53 8.88
N PHE A 222 9.98 12.06 9.97
CA PHE A 222 8.57 12.30 10.21
C PHE A 222 8.24 13.78 10.40
N ARG A 223 9.07 14.53 11.15
CA ARG A 223 8.91 15.99 11.29
C ARG A 223 9.00 16.70 9.94
N ALA A 224 10.02 16.38 9.14
CA ALA A 224 10.20 16.98 7.82
C ALA A 224 9.02 16.67 6.88
N LEU A 225 8.55 15.41 6.89
CA LEU A 225 7.37 14.99 6.14
C LEU A 225 6.13 15.80 6.55
N TRP A 226 5.89 15.92 7.85
CA TRP A 226 4.72 16.62 8.38
C TRP A 226 4.75 18.11 8.07
N GLN A 227 5.92 18.75 8.22
CA GLN A 227 6.10 20.16 7.86
C GLN A 227 5.82 20.43 6.38
N GLU A 228 6.28 19.57 5.48
CA GLU A 228 6.01 19.71 4.04
C GLU A 228 4.53 19.46 3.72
N TYR A 229 3.89 18.50 4.39
CA TYR A 229 2.45 18.28 4.28
C TYR A 229 1.66 19.52 4.71
N ASP A 230 1.98 20.09 5.88
CA ASP A 230 1.32 21.31 6.37
C ASP A 230 1.51 22.47 5.39
N LYS A 231 2.74 22.68 4.88
CA LYS A 231 3.01 23.70 3.87
C LYS A 231 2.08 23.57 2.66
N GLN A 232 1.93 22.37 2.11
CA GLN A 232 1.05 22.16 0.94
C GLN A 232 -0.44 22.31 1.28
N ARG A 233 -0.85 21.92 2.48
CA ARG A 233 -2.23 22.07 2.97
C ARG A 233 -2.67 23.54 3.06
N TYR A 234 -1.77 24.45 3.40
CA TYR A 234 -2.09 25.88 3.60
C TYR A 234 -1.92 26.75 2.35
N VAL A 235 -1.29 26.27 1.27
CA VAL A 235 -1.09 27.05 0.02
C VAL A 235 -2.40 27.21 -0.79
N GLY A 236 -3.40 26.35 -0.61
CA GLY A 236 -4.67 26.39 -1.37
C GLY A 236 -5.85 27.10 -0.68
N LYS A 237 -5.60 27.87 0.39
CA LYS A 237 -6.64 28.57 1.18
C LYS A 237 -6.48 30.09 1.25
N GLY A 238 -5.64 30.66 0.37
CA GLY A 238 -5.46 32.11 0.21
C GLY A 238 -6.41 32.70 -0.82
#